data_AF-A0A7R9VBR0-F1
#
_entry.id   AF-A0A7R9VBR0-F1
#
_cell.length_a   1.000
_cell.length_b   1.000
_cell.length_c   1.000
_cell.angle_alpha   90.00
_cell.angle_beta   90.00
_cell.angle_gamma   90.00
#
_symmetry.space_group_name_H-M   'P 1'
#
loop_
_entity.id
_entity.type
_entity.pdbx_description
1 polymer ?
#
loop_
_entity_poly.entity_id
_entity_poly.type
_entity_poly.pdbx_seq_one_letter_code
_entity_poly.pdbx_strand_id
1 'polypeptide(L)'
;GSLKKKTHADGSHLSIAAMQDHPSTPPMRYRGLVDGSPVSILIDTGATGIFVSSTLVESAGLAVEVKQRPHVVKLADKTLVTSTRLARVPFHLQGVDQLVE
;
A
#
# COMPACT_ATOMS: atom_id res chain seq x y z
N GLY A 1 -31.18 1.14 21.54
CA GLY A 1 -30.13 1.85 22.29
C GLY A 1 -29.13 2.42 21.31
N SER A 2 -28.88 3.74 21.36
CA SER A 2 -28.00 4.45 20.44
C SER A 2 -26.56 3.93 20.53
N LEU A 3 -26.01 3.43 19.42
CA LEU A 3 -24.58 3.10 19.32
C LEU A 3 -23.79 4.42 19.26
N LYS A 4 -23.05 4.70 20.32
CA LYS A 4 -22.13 5.83 20.39
C LYS A 4 -20.99 5.59 19.39
N LYS A 5 -20.83 6.49 18.42
CA LYS A 5 -19.60 6.59 17.61
C LYS A 5 -18.45 6.91 18.56
N LYS A 6 -17.54 5.95 18.75
CA LYS A 6 -16.25 6.19 19.40
C LYS A 6 -15.32 6.78 18.34
N THR A 7 -15.18 8.10 18.38
CA THR A 7 -14.12 8.79 17.64
C THR A 7 -12.81 8.48 18.35
N HIS A 8 -11.93 7.72 17.71
CA HIS A 8 -10.58 7.49 18.21
C HIS A 8 -9.65 8.53 17.58
N ALA A 9 -9.10 9.41 18.42
CA ALA A 9 -8.00 10.29 18.08
C ALA A 9 -6.68 9.52 18.12
N ASP A 10 -5.80 9.84 17.16
CA ASP A 10 -4.34 9.75 17.20
C ASP A 10 -3.70 8.42 17.69
N GLY A 11 -3.25 7.61 16.73
CA GLY A 11 -2.52 6.37 16.97
C GLY A 11 -2.96 5.27 16.01
N SER A 12 -2.56 5.39 14.74
CA SER A 12 -2.90 4.44 13.66
C SER A 12 -2.21 3.08 13.87
N HIS A 13 -2.62 2.31 14.88
CA HIS A 13 -2.15 0.94 15.06
C HIS A 13 -2.91 0.01 14.13
N LEU A 14 -2.16 -0.68 13.26
CA LEU A 14 -2.68 -1.76 12.43
C LEU A 14 -2.53 -3.09 13.16
N SER A 15 -3.63 -3.73 13.52
CA SER A 15 -3.62 -5.11 14.03
C SER A 15 -3.63 -6.08 12.86
N ILE A 16 -2.52 -6.78 12.65
CA ILE A 16 -2.39 -7.85 11.65
C ILE A 16 -2.38 -9.19 12.39
N ALA A 17 -3.31 -10.09 12.05
CA ALA A 17 -3.29 -11.45 12.53
C ALA A 17 -2.47 -12.32 11.57
N ALA A 18 -1.44 -13.01 12.07
CA ALA A 18 -0.76 -14.05 11.31
C ALA A 18 -1.69 -15.28 11.21
N MET A 19 -1.97 -15.73 10.00
CA MET A 19 -2.76 -16.93 9.74
C MET A 19 -1.87 -18.05 9.19
N GLN A 20 -2.29 -19.30 9.39
CA GLN A 20 -1.67 -20.44 8.69
C GLN A 20 -1.95 -20.32 7.18
N ASP A 21 -0.95 -20.60 6.36
CA ASP A 21 -1.07 -20.49 4.90
C ASP A 21 -2.25 -21.33 4.40
N HIS A 22 -3.22 -20.67 3.77
CA HIS A 22 -4.33 -21.33 3.09
C HIS A 22 -4.41 -20.81 1.65
N PRO A 23 -4.39 -21.68 0.62
CA PRO A 23 -4.30 -21.28 -0.78
C PRO A 23 -5.48 -20.46 -1.30
N SER A 24 -6.57 -20.37 -0.53
CA SER A 24 -7.76 -19.58 -0.88
C SER A 24 -7.95 -18.32 -0.02
N THR A 25 -6.98 -17.94 0.82
CA THR A 25 -7.12 -16.70 1.60
C THR A 25 -6.99 -15.51 0.65
N PRO A 26 -8.03 -14.67 0.49
CA PRO A 26 -7.94 -13.51 -0.39
C PRO A 26 -6.90 -12.52 0.13
N PRO A 27 -6.19 -11.81 -0.76
CA PRO A 27 -5.21 -10.81 -0.36
C PRO A 27 -5.88 -9.67 0.41
N MET A 28 -5.32 -9.31 1.56
CA MET A 28 -5.80 -8.15 2.33
C MET A 28 -5.44 -6.85 1.61
N ARG A 29 -6.45 -6.00 1.40
CA ARG A 29 -6.28 -4.70 0.74
C ARG A 29 -6.84 -3.57 1.61
N TYR A 30 -6.22 -2.40 1.53
CA TYR A 30 -6.75 -1.16 2.09
C TYR A 30 -7.11 -0.16 1.02
N ARG A 31 -8.18 0.58 1.28
CA ARG A 31 -8.42 1.83 0.57
C ARG A 31 -7.56 2.90 1.23
N GLY A 32 -7.00 3.77 0.41
CA GLY A 32 -6.19 4.87 0.91
C GLY A 32 -6.15 6.01 -0.08
N LEU A 33 -5.47 7.07 0.34
CA LEU A 33 -5.11 8.19 -0.51
C LEU A 33 -3.59 8.33 -0.55
N VAL A 34 -3.06 8.54 -1.74
CA VAL A 34 -1.68 8.95 -1.99
C VAL A 34 -1.74 10.31 -2.64
N ASP A 35 -1.28 11.34 -1.93
CA ASP A 35 -1.41 12.74 -2.36
C ASP A 35 -2.84 13.12 -2.80
N GLY A 36 -3.83 12.65 -2.03
CA GLY A 36 -5.26 12.86 -2.33
C GLY A 36 -5.84 11.96 -3.42
N SER A 37 -5.02 11.23 -4.18
CA SER A 37 -5.50 10.28 -5.20
C SER A 37 -5.89 8.93 -4.57
N PRO A 38 -7.09 8.39 -4.88
CA PRO A 38 -7.54 7.13 -4.31
C PRO A 38 -6.74 5.94 -4.82
N VAL A 39 -6.36 5.05 -3.89
CA VAL A 39 -5.58 3.84 -4.17
C VAL A 39 -6.13 2.63 -3.43
N SER A 40 -5.91 1.45 -4.01
CA SER A 40 -6.04 0.16 -3.31
C SER A 40 -4.64 -0.38 -3.01
N ILE A 41 -4.34 -0.59 -1.74
CA ILE A 41 -3.02 -0.97 -1.22
C ILE A 41 -3.07 -2.42 -0.80
N LEU A 42 -2.21 -3.25 -1.39
CA LEU A 42 -2.00 -4.63 -0.93
C LEU A 42 -1.11 -4.62 0.32
N ILE A 43 -1.52 -5.34 1.37
CA ILE A 43 -0.61 -5.65 2.48
C ILE A 43 0.24 -6.84 2.08
N ASP A 44 1.49 -6.57 1.72
CA ASP A 44 2.47 -7.56 1.30
C ASP A 44 3.64 -7.59 2.29
N THR A 45 3.60 -8.54 3.23
CA THR A 45 4.68 -8.73 4.21
C THR A 45 5.96 -9.30 3.59
N GLY A 46 5.91 -9.80 2.35
CA GLY A 46 7.08 -10.24 1.60
C GLY A 46 7.84 -9.11 0.90
N ALA A 47 7.22 -7.93 0.78
CA ALA A 47 7.84 -6.77 0.16
C ALA A 47 8.72 -5.99 1.15
N THR A 48 9.91 -5.58 0.72
CA THR A 48 10.85 -4.76 1.51
C THR A 48 10.58 -3.26 1.45
N GLY A 49 9.56 -2.84 0.69
CA GLY A 49 9.21 -1.44 0.48
C GLY A 49 7.80 -1.28 -0.09
N ILE A 50 7.37 -0.02 -0.24
CA ILE A 50 6.08 0.33 -0.84
C ILE A 50 6.31 0.59 -2.32
N PHE A 51 5.66 -0.20 -3.17
CA PHE A 51 5.77 -0.10 -4.62
C PHE A 51 4.44 0.31 -5.22
N VAL A 52 4.53 1.09 -6.30
CA VAL A 52 3.38 1.64 -7.02
C VAL A 52 3.69 1.65 -8.51
N SER A 53 2.66 1.55 -9.36
CA SER A 53 2.87 1.61 -10.81
C SER A 53 3.28 3.01 -11.27
N SER A 54 4.13 3.09 -12.29
CA SER A 54 4.52 4.38 -12.88
C SER A 54 3.33 5.14 -13.45
N THR A 55 2.34 4.42 -14.00
CA THR A 55 1.09 5.02 -14.48
C THR A 55 0.33 5.74 -13.37
N LEU A 56 0.28 5.19 -12.16
CA LEU A 56 -0.39 5.84 -11.03
C LEU A 56 0.39 7.07 -10.57
N VAL A 57 1.72 7.01 -10.55
CA VAL A 57 2.59 8.15 -10.23
C VAL A 57 2.31 9.31 -11.21
N GLU A 58 2.18 9.01 -12.50
CA GLU A 58 1.91 9.99 -13.55
C GLU A 58 0.47 10.53 -13.49
N SER A 59 -0.53 9.66 -13.33
CA SER A 59 -1.93 10.07 -13.29
C SER A 59 -2.28 10.89 -12.04
N ALA A 60 -1.62 10.61 -10.92
CA ALA A 60 -1.76 11.38 -9.68
C ALA A 60 -0.87 12.63 -9.65
N GLY A 61 -0.01 12.85 -10.65
CA GLY A 61 0.86 14.02 -10.72
C GLY A 61 1.92 14.08 -9.60
N LEU A 62 2.34 12.92 -9.08
CA LEU A 62 3.23 12.88 -7.93
C LEU A 62 4.63 13.41 -8.28
N ALA A 63 5.15 14.29 -7.42
CA ALA A 63 6.52 14.75 -7.52
C ALA A 63 7.50 13.58 -7.26
N VAL A 64 8.38 13.34 -8.23
CA VAL A 64 9.39 12.27 -8.18
C VAL A 64 10.80 12.84 -8.18
N GLU A 65 11.63 12.31 -7.29
CA GLU A 65 13.07 12.51 -7.33
C GLU A 65 13.70 11.43 -8.21
N VAL A 66 14.63 11.83 -9.08
CA VAL A 66 15.47 10.90 -9.84
C VAL A 66 16.72 10.58 -9.02
N LYS A 67 16.94 9.30 -8.73
CA LYS A 67 18.11 8.79 -8.01
C LYS A 67 19.19 8.35 -9.00
N GLN A 68 20.44 8.69 -8.69
CA GLN A 68 21.60 8.28 -9.50
C GLN A 68 21.83 6.76 -9.48
N ARG A 69 21.55 6.12 -8.33
CA ARG A 69 21.60 4.66 -8.21
C ARG A 69 20.18 4.11 -8.35
N PRO A 70 19.93 3.21 -9.30
CA PRO A 70 18.63 2.59 -9.44
C PRO A 70 18.32 1.67 -8.26
N HIS A 71 17.04 1.65 -7.87
CA HIS A 71 16.48 0.63 -7.01
C HIS A 71 16.11 -0.58 -7.85
N VAL A 72 16.65 -1.75 -7.50
CA VAL A 72 16.38 -3.02 -8.19
C VAL A 72 15.53 -3.89 -7.27
N VAL A 73 14.44 -4.43 -7.80
CA VAL A 73 13.52 -5.31 -7.09
C VAL A 73 13.43 -6.62 -7.85
N LYS A 74 13.60 -7.74 -7.14
CA LYS A 74 13.33 -9.07 -7.67
C LYS A 74 11.91 -9.49 -7.31
N LEU A 75 11.09 -9.71 -8.31
CA LEU A 75 9.71 -10.14 -8.15
C LEU A 75 9.62 -11.65 -7.87
N ALA A 76 8.43 -12.11 -7.49
CA ALA A 76 8.17 -13.52 -7.18
C ALA A 76 8.44 -14.46 -8.36
N ASP A 77 8.18 -14.00 -9.59
CA ASP A 77 8.48 -14.71 -10.84
C ASP A 77 9.97 -14.69 -11.23
N LYS A 78 10.83 -14.12 -10.37
CA LYS A 78 12.28 -13.91 -10.54
C LYS A 78 12.64 -12.80 -11.53
N THR A 79 11.67 -12.08 -12.09
CA THR A 79 11.91 -10.90 -12.91
C THR A 79 12.57 -9.80 -12.10
N LEU A 80 13.53 -9.08 -12.70
CA LEU A 80 14.15 -7.90 -12.11
C LEU A 80 13.50 -6.63 -12.67
N VAL A 81 12.89 -5.84 -11.79
CA VAL A 81 12.37 -4.51 -12.13
C VAL A 81 13.29 -3.46 -11.55
N THR A 82 13.57 -2.43 -12.35
CA THR A 82 14.49 -1.36 -11.98
C THR A 82 13.77 -0.02 -12.03
N SER A 83 13.94 0.80 -11.00
CA SER A 83 13.43 2.17 -10.97
C SER A 83 14.49 3.14 -10.45
N THR A 84 14.63 4.30 -11.10
CA THR A 84 15.38 5.45 -10.58
C THR A 84 14.45 6.51 -9.99
N ARG A 85 13.14 6.33 -10.06
CA ARG A 85 12.14 7.31 -9.63
C ARG A 85 11.63 6.97 -8.23
N LEU A 86 11.71 7.92 -7.30
CA LEU A 86 11.17 7.81 -5.95
C LEU A 86 10.25 8.99 -5.66
N ALA A 87 9.02 8.75 -5.23
CA ALA A 87 8.12 9.78 -4.74
C ALA A 87 8.11 9.80 -3.20
N ARG A 88 8.16 10.99 -2.60
CA ARG A 88 7.92 11.19 -1.16
C ARG A 88 6.63 11.98 -1.02
N VAL A 89 5.56 11.32 -0.62
CA VAL A 89 4.22 11.88 -0.63
C VAL A 89 3.49 11.58 0.68
N PRO A 90 2.61 12.48 1.15
CA PRO A 90 1.70 12.17 2.24
C PRO A 90 0.84 10.95 1.89
N PHE A 91 0.64 10.07 2.86
CA PHE A 91 -0.21 8.89 2.71
C PHE A 91 -1.25 8.83 3.82
N HIS A 92 -2.47 8.40 3.46
CA HIS A 92 -3.56 8.21 4.41
C HIS A 92 -4.26 6.87 4.15
N LEU A 93 -4.35 6.02 5.18
CA LEU A 93 -5.12 4.78 5.14
C LEU A 93 -6.57 5.06 5.53
N GLN A 94 -7.51 4.65 4.70
CA GLN A 94 -8.95 4.80 4.91
C GLN A 94 -9.55 3.44 5.28
N GLY A 95 -9.26 2.99 6.51
CA GLY A 95 -9.88 1.79 7.09
C GLY A 95 -9.47 0.45 6.48
N VAL A 96 -10.01 -0.62 7.08
CA VAL A 96 -9.79 -2.02 6.68
C VAL A 96 -11.04 -2.53 5.98
N ASP A 97 -11.01 -2.61 4.65
CA ASP A 97 -11.98 -3.38 3.89
C ASP A 97 -11.38 -4.75 3.62
N GLN A 98 -11.81 -5.78 4.36
CA GLN A 98 -11.54 -7.15 3.91
C GLN A 98 -12.40 -7.37 2.66
N LEU A 99 -11.79 -7.31 1.48
CA LEU A 99 -12.46 -7.72 0.24
C LEU A 99 -12.67 -9.23 0.33
N VAL A 100 -13.89 -9.61 0.70
CA VAL A 100 -14.38 -10.97 0.55
C VAL A 100 -14.98 -11.03 -0.85
N GLU A 101 -14.26 -11.66 -1.79
CA GLU A 101 -14.84 -12.05 -3.09
C GLU A 101 -15.75 -13.27 -2.93
#